data_AF-A0A7X6XRK7-F1
#
_entry.id   AF-A0A7X6XRK7-F1
#
_cell.length_a   1.000
_cell.length_b   1.000
_cell.length_c   1.000
_cell.angle_alpha   90.00
_cell.angle_beta   90.00
_cell.angle_gamma   90.00
#
_symmetry.space_group_name_H-M   'P 1'
#
loop_
_entity.id
_entity.type
_entity.pdbx_description
1 polymer ?
#
loop_
_entity_poly.entity_id
_entity_poly.type
_entity_poly.pdbx_seq_one_letter_code
_entity_poly.pdbx_strand_id
1 'polypeptide(L)'
;MEKFVTEIHTQWNNFQSEAVKAGATIEMTDSFSAKLNELTVTLTEQQLYEGIIASNGLYEKSVAFEGLFKVKSPPDIRRVLYYLRDAVYRSLKGEQGRGLTAIEAAMSTWETVKQQLDDVSIANKLEYSLKELKQAIIEKDPNLIKIKASIGEKNIQDAIKEMEKQTQE
;
A
#
# COMPACT_ATOMS: atom_id res chain seq x y z
N MET A 1 -0.29 14.22 -17.13
CA MET A 1 -1.25 13.28 -16.50
C MET A 1 -1.62 12.18 -17.49
N GLU A 2 -2.22 12.51 -18.64
CA GLU A 2 -2.56 11.55 -19.71
C GLU A 2 -1.39 10.62 -20.09
N LYS A 3 -0.20 11.19 -20.36
CA LYS A 3 1.01 10.41 -20.66
C LYS A 3 1.32 9.32 -19.62
N PHE A 4 1.22 9.64 -18.33
CA PHE A 4 1.53 8.70 -17.25
C PHE A 4 0.51 7.57 -17.16
N VAL A 5 -0.78 7.90 -17.33
CA VAL A 5 -1.85 6.90 -17.34
C VAL A 5 -1.69 5.95 -18.54
N THR A 6 -1.41 6.48 -19.73
CA THR A 6 -1.11 5.68 -20.93
C THR A 6 0.10 4.76 -20.73
N GLU A 7 1.16 5.24 -20.07
CA GLU A 7 2.32 4.43 -19.72
C GLU A 7 1.96 3.24 -18.82
N ILE A 8 1.12 3.44 -17.79
CA ILE A 8 0.67 2.35 -16.91
C ILE A 8 -0.21 1.35 -17.68
N HIS A 9 -1.15 1.82 -18.50
CA HIS A 9 -1.96 0.94 -19.36
C HIS A 9 -1.10 0.10 -20.30
N THR A 10 -0.07 0.70 -20.89
CA THR A 10 0.87 0.00 -21.78
C THR A 10 1.66 -1.07 -21.01
N GLN A 11 2.20 -0.73 -19.83
CA GLN A 11 2.91 -1.68 -18.98
C GLN A 11 2.01 -2.83 -18.54
N TRP A 12 0.77 -2.52 -18.14
CA TRP A 12 -0.22 -3.52 -17.75
C TRP A 12 -0.52 -4.48 -18.89
N ASN A 13 -0.83 -3.98 -20.10
CA ASN A 13 -1.10 -4.81 -21.27
C ASN A 13 0.07 -5.76 -21.58
N ASN A 14 1.31 -5.30 -21.44
CA ASN A 14 2.49 -6.13 -21.66
C ASN A 14 2.67 -7.19 -20.55
N PHE A 15 2.41 -6.82 -19.30
CA PHE A 15 2.58 -7.70 -18.14
C PHE A 15 1.49 -8.76 -18.01
N GLN A 16 0.26 -8.50 -18.47
CA GLN A 16 -0.88 -9.42 -18.37
C GLN A 16 -0.56 -10.84 -18.86
N SER A 17 0.10 -10.96 -20.02
CA SER A 17 0.46 -12.28 -20.54
C SER A 17 1.45 -13.03 -19.64
N GLU A 18 2.37 -12.31 -18.98
CA GLU A 18 3.35 -12.89 -18.06
C GLU A 18 2.67 -13.31 -16.75
N ALA A 19 1.83 -12.44 -16.19
CA ALA A 19 1.06 -12.73 -14.98
C ALA A 19 0.19 -13.99 -15.15
N VAL A 20 -0.53 -14.12 -16.27
CA VAL A 20 -1.34 -15.33 -16.55
C VAL A 20 -0.48 -16.58 -16.66
N LYS A 21 0.69 -16.50 -17.30
CA LYS A 21 1.65 -17.63 -17.36
C LYS A 21 2.18 -18.01 -15.97
N ALA A 22 2.33 -17.03 -15.08
CA ALA A 22 2.72 -17.23 -13.69
C ALA A 22 1.57 -17.72 -12.78
N GLY A 23 0.35 -17.90 -13.33
CA GLY A 23 -0.79 -18.44 -12.60
C GLY A 23 -1.76 -17.41 -12.05
N ALA A 24 -1.70 -16.14 -12.51
CA ALA A 24 -2.70 -15.14 -12.15
C ALA A 24 -4.11 -15.59 -12.55
N THR A 25 -5.06 -15.42 -11.63
CA THR A 25 -6.47 -15.69 -11.91
C THR A 25 -7.09 -14.56 -12.74
N ILE A 26 -8.20 -14.86 -13.43
CA ILE A 26 -8.99 -13.85 -14.14
C ILE A 26 -9.43 -12.73 -13.19
N GLU A 27 -9.79 -13.06 -11.96
CA GLU A 27 -10.17 -12.06 -10.94
C GLU A 27 -9.02 -11.09 -10.62
N MET A 28 -7.77 -11.58 -10.52
CA MET A 28 -6.61 -10.71 -10.29
C MET A 28 -6.41 -9.75 -11.48
N THR A 29 -6.50 -10.25 -12.71
CA THR A 29 -6.30 -9.43 -13.90
C THR A 29 -7.44 -8.41 -14.10
N ASP A 30 -8.68 -8.82 -13.86
CA ASP A 30 -9.85 -7.97 -14.02
C ASP A 30 -9.90 -6.88 -12.94
N SER A 31 -9.56 -7.24 -11.70
CA SER A 31 -9.54 -6.28 -10.59
C SER A 31 -8.45 -5.21 -10.74
N PHE A 32 -7.27 -5.57 -11.26
CA PHE A 32 -6.24 -4.59 -11.61
C PHE A 32 -6.70 -3.66 -12.74
N SER A 33 -7.24 -4.23 -13.82
CA SER A 33 -7.74 -3.46 -14.97
C SER A 33 -8.85 -2.49 -14.57
N ALA A 34 -9.82 -2.96 -13.79
CA ALA A 34 -10.91 -2.14 -13.28
C ALA A 34 -10.39 -0.97 -12.43
N LYS A 35 -9.41 -1.23 -11.54
CA LYS A 35 -8.83 -0.20 -10.69
C LYS A 35 -8.00 0.82 -11.48
N LEU A 36 -7.30 0.39 -12.53
CA LEU A 36 -6.57 1.29 -13.43
C LEU A 36 -7.51 2.20 -14.23
N ASN A 37 -8.65 1.66 -14.67
CA ASN A 37 -9.71 2.45 -15.31
C ASN A 37 -10.30 3.48 -14.34
N GLU A 38 -10.59 3.10 -13.10
CA GLU A 38 -11.05 4.03 -12.04
C GLU A 38 -10.03 5.16 -11.78
N LEU A 39 -8.74 4.84 -11.70
CA LEU A 39 -7.68 5.84 -11.58
C LEU A 39 -7.69 6.80 -12.78
N THR A 40 -7.89 6.30 -13.99
CA THR A 40 -7.95 7.11 -15.22
C THR A 40 -9.10 8.11 -15.19
N VAL A 41 -10.29 7.65 -14.77
CA VAL A 41 -11.50 8.50 -14.67
C VAL A 41 -11.32 9.55 -13.58
N THR A 42 -10.93 9.15 -12.37
CA THR A 42 -10.78 10.06 -11.22
C THR A 42 -9.75 11.16 -11.46
N LEU A 43 -8.65 10.85 -12.16
CA LEU A 43 -7.65 11.83 -12.57
C LEU A 43 -8.18 12.79 -13.63
N THR A 44 -8.90 12.30 -14.64
CA THR A 44 -9.53 13.12 -15.69
C THR A 44 -10.56 14.08 -15.11
N GLU A 45 -11.35 13.62 -14.14
CA GLU A 45 -12.37 14.40 -13.43
C GLU A 45 -11.80 15.29 -12.32
N GLN A 46 -10.47 15.28 -12.11
CA GLN A 46 -9.77 16.08 -11.10
C GLN A 46 -10.26 15.85 -9.66
N GLN A 47 -10.74 14.64 -9.36
CA GLN A 47 -11.18 14.25 -8.03
C GLN A 47 -9.97 13.86 -7.19
N LEU A 48 -9.37 14.83 -6.49
CA LEU A 48 -8.07 14.67 -5.83
C LEU A 48 -8.00 13.46 -4.87
N TYR A 49 -8.93 13.35 -3.93
CA TYR A 49 -8.88 12.30 -2.92
C TYR A 49 -9.22 10.93 -3.52
N GLU A 50 -10.18 10.89 -4.43
CA GLU A 50 -10.59 9.71 -5.17
C GLU A 50 -9.43 9.18 -6.02
N GLY A 51 -8.70 10.07 -6.71
CA GLY A 51 -7.53 9.72 -7.50
C GLY A 51 -6.39 9.16 -6.65
N ILE A 52 -6.12 9.77 -5.49
CA ILE A 52 -5.11 9.27 -4.55
C ILE A 52 -5.50 7.90 -3.98
N ILE A 53 -6.77 7.71 -3.59
CA ILE A 53 -7.29 6.43 -3.11
C ILE A 53 -7.25 5.37 -4.22
N ALA A 54 -7.65 5.71 -5.45
CA ALA A 54 -7.61 4.82 -6.60
C ALA A 54 -6.16 4.42 -6.93
N SER A 55 -5.21 5.35 -6.85
CA SER A 55 -3.79 5.07 -7.03
C SER A 55 -3.26 4.11 -5.98
N ASN A 56 -3.65 4.28 -4.72
CA ASN A 56 -3.26 3.36 -3.65
C ASN A 56 -3.93 1.99 -3.79
N GLY A 57 -5.18 1.95 -4.27
CA GLY A 57 -5.86 0.71 -4.61
C GLY A 57 -5.17 -0.03 -5.75
N LEU A 58 -4.66 0.69 -6.76
CA LEU A 58 -3.91 0.07 -7.86
C LEU A 58 -2.59 -0.54 -7.35
N TYR A 59 -1.94 0.14 -6.40
CA TYR A 59 -0.77 -0.39 -5.70
C TYR A 59 -1.10 -1.70 -4.97
N GLU A 60 -2.20 -1.79 -4.22
CA GLU A 60 -2.61 -3.05 -3.57
C GLU A 60 -2.83 -4.19 -4.56
N LYS A 61 -3.48 -3.88 -5.70
CA LYS A 61 -3.66 -4.88 -6.77
C LYS A 61 -2.34 -5.33 -7.38
N SER A 62 -1.35 -4.43 -7.49
CA SER A 62 0.01 -4.83 -7.92
C SER A 62 0.67 -5.79 -6.94
N VAL A 63 0.52 -5.56 -5.63
CA VAL A 63 1.10 -6.40 -4.57
C VAL A 63 0.51 -7.82 -4.60
N ALA A 64 -0.74 -7.98 -5.03
CA ALA A 64 -1.36 -9.30 -5.16
C ALA A 64 -0.62 -10.22 -6.15
N PHE A 65 0.00 -9.67 -7.20
CA PHE A 65 0.75 -10.46 -8.18
C PHE A 65 2.09 -10.96 -7.64
N GLU A 66 2.64 -10.35 -6.61
CA GLU A 66 3.96 -10.71 -6.07
C GLU A 66 4.01 -12.14 -5.53
N GLY A 67 2.88 -12.67 -5.06
CA GLY A 67 2.78 -14.08 -4.63
C GLY A 67 3.00 -15.09 -5.77
N LEU A 68 2.96 -14.65 -7.02
CA LEU A 68 3.21 -15.48 -8.20
C LEU A 68 4.70 -15.55 -8.57
N PHE A 69 5.53 -14.71 -7.96
CA PHE A 69 6.95 -14.56 -8.31
C PHE A 69 7.84 -14.76 -7.08
N LYS A 70 9.13 -15.02 -7.33
CA LYS A 70 10.13 -14.98 -6.26
C LYS A 70 10.38 -13.53 -5.88
N VAL A 71 10.02 -13.17 -4.64
CA VAL A 71 10.22 -11.84 -4.09
C VAL A 71 11.24 -11.84 -2.97
N LYS A 72 11.93 -10.71 -2.81
CA LYS A 72 12.99 -10.52 -1.79
C LYS A 72 12.44 -10.18 -0.41
N SER A 73 11.16 -9.86 -0.31
CA SER A 73 10.48 -9.56 0.95
C SER A 73 9.01 -9.98 0.83
N PRO A 74 8.38 -10.41 1.95
CA PRO A 74 7.00 -10.86 1.94
C PRO A 74 6.05 -9.78 1.36
N PRO A 75 5.08 -10.13 0.51
CA PRO A 75 4.12 -9.16 -0.01
C PRO A 75 3.36 -8.41 1.10
N ASP A 76 3.20 -9.04 2.26
CA ASP A 76 2.47 -8.47 3.40
C ASP A 76 3.08 -7.17 3.94
N ILE A 77 4.41 -6.97 3.90
CA ILE A 77 4.99 -5.68 4.34
C ILE A 77 4.60 -4.53 3.40
N ARG A 78 4.39 -4.82 2.11
CA ARG A 78 3.83 -3.86 1.15
C ARG A 78 2.33 -3.66 1.34
N ARG A 79 1.59 -4.68 1.80
CA ARG A 79 0.19 -4.50 2.25
C ARG A 79 0.07 -3.60 3.47
N VAL A 80 1.02 -3.64 4.41
CA VAL A 80 1.07 -2.66 5.53
C VAL A 80 1.19 -1.24 4.99
N LEU A 81 2.03 -1.00 3.98
CA LEU A 81 2.16 0.33 3.35
C LEU A 81 0.85 0.78 2.69
N TYR A 82 0.18 -0.12 1.98
CA TYR A 82 -1.12 0.15 1.39
C TYR A 82 -2.13 0.61 2.46
N TYR A 83 -2.29 -0.16 3.54
CA TYR A 83 -3.26 0.14 4.58
C TYR A 83 -2.91 1.43 5.35
N LEU A 84 -1.63 1.69 5.61
CA LEU A 84 -1.17 2.95 6.20
C LEU A 84 -1.60 4.15 5.33
N ARG A 85 -1.37 4.07 4.02
CA ARG A 85 -1.75 5.12 3.07
C ARG A 85 -3.25 5.29 2.96
N ASP A 86 -4.00 4.18 2.87
CA ASP A 86 -5.47 4.21 2.82
C ASP A 86 -6.05 4.87 4.07
N ALA A 87 -5.50 4.55 5.25
CA ALA A 87 -5.88 5.19 6.51
C ALA A 87 -5.71 6.70 6.48
N VAL A 88 -4.57 7.17 5.98
CA VAL A 88 -4.25 8.60 5.84
C VAL A 88 -5.19 9.28 4.85
N TYR A 89 -5.34 8.74 3.64
CA TYR A 89 -6.14 9.37 2.59
C TYR A 89 -7.61 9.47 2.97
N ARG A 90 -8.16 8.40 3.56
CA ARG A 90 -9.55 8.40 4.05
C ARG A 90 -9.74 9.37 5.21
N SER A 91 -8.81 9.42 6.15
CA SER A 91 -8.90 10.33 7.29
C SER A 91 -8.84 11.79 6.85
N LEU A 92 -7.94 12.13 5.93
CA LEU A 92 -7.82 13.49 5.37
C LEU A 92 -9.02 13.89 4.50
N LYS A 93 -9.69 12.91 3.87
CA LYS A 93 -10.96 13.10 3.17
C LYS A 93 -12.15 13.30 4.13
N GLY A 94 -11.98 13.04 5.43
CA GLY A 94 -13.06 13.08 6.43
C GLY A 94 -13.79 11.75 6.63
N GLU A 95 -13.37 10.67 5.96
CA GLU A 95 -13.89 9.31 6.12
C GLU A 95 -13.26 8.61 7.34
N GLN A 96 -13.32 9.23 8.52
CA GLN A 96 -12.57 8.79 9.71
C GLN A 96 -12.79 7.31 10.08
N GLY A 97 -14.05 6.82 10.05
CA GLY A 97 -14.35 5.44 10.40
C GLY A 97 -13.61 4.43 9.51
N ARG A 98 -13.55 4.71 8.21
CA ARG A 98 -12.77 3.88 7.27
C ARG A 98 -11.26 4.06 7.46
N GLY A 99 -10.82 5.26 7.81
CA GLY A 99 -9.42 5.52 8.18
C GLY A 99 -8.96 4.69 9.38
N LEU A 100 -9.81 4.56 10.41
CA LEU A 100 -9.56 3.74 11.59
C LEU A 100 -9.54 2.25 11.24
N THR A 101 -10.48 1.76 10.43
CA THR A 101 -10.47 0.38 9.94
C THR A 101 -9.19 0.06 9.16
N ALA A 102 -8.74 0.98 8.30
CA ALA A 102 -7.52 0.77 7.51
C ALA A 102 -6.26 0.74 8.39
N ILE A 103 -6.09 1.63 9.38
CA ILE A 103 -4.91 1.57 10.25
C ILE A 103 -4.91 0.31 11.14
N GLU A 104 -6.08 -0.18 11.54
CA GLU A 104 -6.21 -1.46 12.25
C GLU A 104 -5.81 -2.65 11.36
N ALA A 105 -6.19 -2.63 10.08
CA ALA A 105 -5.73 -3.62 9.11
C ALA A 105 -4.20 -3.56 8.94
N ALA A 106 -3.60 -2.36 8.85
CA ALA A 106 -2.16 -2.18 8.79
C ALA A 106 -1.45 -2.82 10.01
N MET A 107 -1.97 -2.58 11.21
CA MET A 107 -1.45 -3.16 12.45
C MET A 107 -1.60 -4.69 12.45
N SER A 108 -2.76 -5.21 12.07
CA SER A 108 -2.99 -6.66 12.02
C SER A 108 -2.08 -7.36 11.00
N THR A 109 -1.88 -6.78 9.82
CA THR A 109 -0.96 -7.32 8.81
C THR A 109 0.50 -7.19 9.26
N TRP A 110 0.83 -6.13 10.01
CA TRP A 110 2.16 -6.00 10.58
C TRP A 110 2.47 -7.12 11.58
N GLU A 111 1.52 -7.49 12.44
CA GLU A 111 1.68 -8.59 13.39
C GLU A 111 2.01 -9.93 12.71
N THR A 112 1.51 -10.19 11.51
CA THR A 112 1.77 -11.46 10.79
C THR A 112 3.15 -11.52 10.16
N VAL A 113 3.77 -10.36 9.87
CA VAL A 113 5.05 -10.30 9.15
C VAL A 113 6.22 -9.85 10.03
N LYS A 114 5.98 -9.22 11.18
CA LYS A 114 7.04 -8.62 12.01
C LYS A 114 8.07 -9.61 12.55
N GLN A 115 7.69 -10.88 12.71
CA GLN A 115 8.61 -11.94 13.17
C GLN A 115 9.66 -12.32 12.13
N GLN A 116 9.48 -11.89 10.87
CA GLN A 116 10.44 -12.13 9.79
C GLN A 116 11.53 -11.04 9.73
N LEU A 117 11.59 -10.15 10.73
CA LEU A 117 12.69 -9.20 10.91
C LEU A 117 13.54 -9.60 12.10
N ASP A 118 14.81 -9.83 11.85
CA ASP A 118 15.79 -10.08 12.91
C ASP A 118 16.03 -8.84 13.79
N ASP A 119 15.99 -7.63 13.20
CA ASP A 119 16.14 -6.38 13.95
C ASP A 119 14.84 -5.99 14.65
N VAL A 120 14.75 -6.41 15.92
CA VAL A 120 13.66 -6.07 16.84
C VAL A 120 13.48 -4.55 17.03
N SER A 121 14.53 -3.75 16.87
CA SER A 121 14.45 -2.28 16.95
C SER A 121 13.68 -1.70 15.77
N ILE A 122 13.94 -2.18 14.55
CA ILE A 122 13.18 -1.79 13.35
C ILE A 122 11.73 -2.23 13.51
N ALA A 123 11.50 -3.46 13.97
CA ALA A 123 10.15 -3.97 14.16
C ALA A 123 9.34 -3.11 15.14
N ASN A 124 9.92 -2.78 16.30
CA ASN A 124 9.27 -1.95 17.31
C ASN A 124 9.02 -0.52 16.82
N LYS A 125 9.96 0.09 16.08
CA LYS A 125 9.77 1.44 15.51
C LYS A 125 8.56 1.51 14.58
N LEU A 126 8.40 0.51 13.72
CA LEU A 126 7.23 0.44 12.86
C LEU A 126 5.95 0.27 13.68
N GLU A 127 5.93 -0.65 14.66
CA GLU A 127 4.78 -0.86 15.53
C GLU A 127 4.36 0.42 16.26
N TYR A 128 5.30 1.18 16.81
CA TYR A 128 5.02 2.46 17.46
C TYR A 128 4.49 3.50 16.48
N SER A 129 5.08 3.61 15.27
CA SER A 129 4.60 4.58 14.28
C SER A 129 3.16 4.31 13.79
N LEU A 130 2.75 3.04 13.70
CA LEU A 130 1.37 2.67 13.38
C LEU A 130 0.40 3.09 14.51
N LYS A 131 0.78 2.86 15.77
CA LYS A 131 -0.01 3.28 16.94
C LYS A 131 -0.12 4.80 17.04
N GLU A 132 0.97 5.53 16.80
CA GLU A 132 0.97 6.99 16.79
C GLU A 132 0.11 7.56 15.66
N LEU A 133 0.14 6.96 14.46
CA LEU A 133 -0.73 7.36 13.36
C LEU A 133 -2.20 7.11 13.70
N LYS A 134 -2.53 5.95 14.29
CA LYS A 134 -3.90 5.68 14.78
C LYS A 134 -4.37 6.77 15.75
N GLN A 135 -3.51 7.17 16.69
CA GLN A 135 -3.83 8.23 17.64
C GLN A 135 -4.06 9.59 16.95
N ALA A 136 -3.22 9.95 15.97
CA ALA A 136 -3.42 11.18 15.19
C ALA A 136 -4.75 11.17 14.40
N ILE A 137 -5.16 10.01 13.87
CA ILE A 137 -6.47 9.84 13.20
C ILE A 137 -7.63 10.01 14.18
N ILE A 138 -7.48 9.54 15.42
CA ILE A 138 -8.48 9.73 16.50
C ILE A 138 -8.62 11.21 16.86
N GLU A 139 -7.49 11.90 16.97
CA GLU A 139 -7.42 13.34 17.27
C GLU A 139 -7.92 14.23 16.13
N LYS A 140 -8.03 13.66 14.92
CA LYS A 140 -8.50 14.33 13.69
C LYS A 140 -7.66 15.53 13.28
N ASP A 141 -6.41 15.62 13.72
CA ASP A 141 -5.51 16.70 13.33
C ASP A 141 -4.83 16.36 11.99
N PRO A 142 -5.13 17.10 10.90
CA PRO A 142 -4.57 16.78 9.58
C PRO A 142 -3.05 16.94 9.49
N ASN A 143 -2.45 17.82 10.31
CA ASN A 143 -1.01 18.02 10.32
C ASN A 143 -0.31 16.88 11.08
N LEU A 144 -0.87 16.46 12.22
CA LEU A 144 -0.37 15.29 12.94
C LEU A 144 -0.48 14.03 12.08
N ILE A 145 -1.61 13.83 11.39
CA ILE A 145 -1.79 12.71 10.45
C ILE A 145 -0.68 12.70 9.40
N LYS A 146 -0.40 13.84 8.75
CA LYS A 146 0.65 13.95 7.72
C LYS A 146 2.05 13.68 8.27
N ILE A 147 2.38 14.21 9.45
CA ILE A 147 3.69 14.01 10.09
C ILE A 147 3.87 12.53 10.46
N LYS A 148 2.88 11.94 11.14
CA LYS A 148 2.93 10.53 11.56
C LYS A 148 2.91 9.58 10.37
N ALA A 149 2.20 9.92 9.29
CA ALA A 149 2.25 9.17 8.04
C ALA A 149 3.66 9.12 7.45
N SER A 150 4.35 10.26 7.34
CA SER A 150 5.72 10.31 6.80
C SER A 150 6.70 9.47 7.62
N ILE A 151 6.59 9.50 8.95
CA ILE A 151 7.39 8.65 9.84
C ILE A 151 7.07 7.17 9.61
N GLY A 152 5.79 6.81 9.57
CA GLY A 152 5.35 5.44 9.33
C GLY A 152 5.81 4.90 7.98
N GLU A 153 5.65 5.66 6.90
CA GLU A 153 6.13 5.28 5.57
C GLU A 153 7.65 5.03 5.55
N LYS A 154 8.42 5.91 6.20
CA LYS A 154 9.87 5.73 6.32
C LYS A 154 10.21 4.42 7.07
N ASN A 155 9.56 4.16 8.20
CA ASN A 155 9.82 2.94 8.98
C ASN A 155 9.42 1.67 8.20
N ILE A 156 8.35 1.71 7.40
CA ILE A 156 8.00 0.61 6.51
C ILE A 156 9.08 0.39 5.45
N GLN A 157 9.61 1.46 4.85
CA GLN A 157 10.70 1.34 3.86
C GLN A 157 11.98 0.77 4.48
N ASP A 158 12.30 1.14 5.71
CA ASP A 158 13.45 0.59 6.43
C ASP A 158 13.24 -0.90 6.74
N ALA A 159 12.03 -1.31 7.14
CA ALA A 159 11.65 -2.71 7.32
C ALA A 159 11.73 -3.54 6.03
N ILE A 160 11.23 -3.01 4.90
CA ILE A 160 11.31 -3.67 3.58
C ILE A 160 12.78 -3.92 3.22
N LYS A 161 13.62 -2.88 3.30
CA LYS A 161 15.05 -3.00 2.97
C LYS A 161 15.77 -4.02 3.83
N GLU A 162 15.41 -4.13 5.10
CA GLU A 162 16.01 -5.08 6.02
C GLU A 162 15.62 -6.52 5.67
N MET A 163 14.34 -6.80 5.43
CA MET A 163 13.88 -8.11 4.95
C MET A 163 14.53 -8.51 3.61
N GLU A 164 14.73 -7.55 2.71
CA GLU A 164 15.36 -7.78 1.40
C GLU A 164 16.85 -8.10 1.47
N LYS A 165 17.55 -7.66 2.53
CA LYS A 165 18.95 -8.02 2.79
C LYS A 165 19.05 -9.42 3.38
N GLN A 166 18.20 -9.76 4.35
CA GLN A 166 18.17 -11.08 4.98
C GLN A 166 17.94 -12.22 3.97
N THR A 167 17.17 -11.96 2.92
CA THR A 167 16.90 -12.95 1.85
C THR A 167 18.10 -13.16 0.90
N GLN A 168 19.16 -12.35 0.99
CA GLN A 168 20.38 -12.47 0.17
C GLN A 168 21.50 -13.24 0.87
N GLU A 169 21.33 -13.56 2.16
CA GLU A 169 22.25 -14.35 2.99
C GLU A 169 21.82 -15.83 3.04
#